data_AF-A0A9P7VEQ5-F1
#
_entry.id   AF-A0A9P7VEQ5-F1
#
_cell.length_a   1.000
_cell.length_b   1.000
_cell.length_c   1.000
_cell.angle_alpha   90.00
_cell.angle_beta   90.00
_cell.angle_gamma   90.00
#
_symmetry.space_group_name_H-M   'P 1'
#
loop_
_entity.id
_entity.type
_entity.pdbx_description
1 polymer ?
#
loop_
_entity_poly.entity_id
_entity_poly.type
_entity_poly.pdbx_seq_one_letter_code
_entity_poly.pdbx_strand_id
1 'polypeptide(L)' 'GRLHSQIGLTAETDNEWKVKGIISHRGRGRGAIFEVEWASGDKTWVPYSDAQSYTAALQDYLDILGVKAISQLP' A
#
# COMPACT_ATOMS: atom_id res chain seq x y z
N GLY A 1 4.77 13.85 -40.91
CA GLY A 1 4.00 13.93 -39.65
C GLY A 1 3.47 12.54 -39.35
N ARG A 2 3.53 12.00 -38.15
CA ARG A 2 3.35 12.66 -36.84
C ARG A 2 4.49 12.29 -35.89
N LEU A 3 5.07 13.31 -35.25
CA LEU A 3 5.73 13.17 -33.96
C LEU A 3 4.65 12.69 -32.97
N HIS A 4 4.80 11.49 -32.40
CA HIS A 4 4.02 11.14 -31.23
C HIS A 4 4.80 11.65 -30.02
N SER A 5 4.31 12.78 -29.52
CA SER A 5 4.76 13.47 -28.33
C SER A 5 4.45 12.66 -27.07
N GLN A 6 5.40 12.64 -26.14
CA GLN A 6 5.21 12.48 -24.68
C GLN A 6 4.72 11.09 -24.22
N ILE A 7 5.09 10.55 -23.07
CA ILE A 7 5.11 11.13 -21.73
C ILE A 7 6.20 10.42 -20.91
N GLY A 8 6.99 11.18 -20.17
CA GLY A 8 7.92 10.63 -19.19
C GLY A 8 7.15 9.87 -18.11
N LEU A 9 7.35 8.56 -18.04
CA LEU A 9 6.96 7.76 -16.89
C LEU A 9 8.24 7.48 -16.12
N THR A 10 8.56 8.41 -15.23
CA THR A 10 9.38 8.17 -14.07
C THR A 10 8.90 6.88 -13.42
N ALA A 11 9.79 5.90 -13.32
CA ALA A 11 9.53 4.53 -12.85
C ALA A 11 9.21 4.45 -11.33
N GLU A 12 8.61 5.49 -10.75
CA GLU A 12 8.62 5.73 -9.31
C GLU A 12 7.23 5.68 -8.67
N THR A 13 6.17 5.34 -9.41
CA THR A 13 4.79 5.46 -8.85
C THR A 13 3.80 4.44 -9.44
N ASP A 14 4.28 3.34 -10.02
CA ASP A 14 3.36 2.35 -10.65
C ASP A 14 2.61 1.48 -9.63
N ASN A 15 3.07 1.44 -8.37
CA ASN A 15 2.47 0.57 -7.37
C ASN A 15 1.33 1.26 -6.59
N GLU A 16 1.30 2.59 -6.58
CA GLU A 16 0.34 3.38 -5.81
C GLU A 16 -1.04 3.46 -6.47
N TRP A 17 -1.15 3.29 -7.79
CA TRP A 17 -2.44 3.37 -8.48
C TRP A 17 -3.27 2.08 -8.43
N LYS A 18 -2.70 0.97 -7.93
CA LYS A 18 -3.45 -0.29 -7.78
C LYS A 18 -4.09 -0.43 -6.41
N VAL A 19 -3.52 0.17 -5.38
CA VAL A 19 -3.99 0.01 -4.00
C VAL A 19 -4.96 1.13 -3.65
N LYS A 20 -6.18 0.75 -3.27
CA LYS A 20 -7.19 1.66 -2.74
C LYS A 20 -6.91 2.00 -1.27
N GLY A 21 -6.42 1.03 -0.49
CA GLY A 21 -6.04 1.24 0.90
C GLY A 21 -5.84 -0.08 1.64
N ILE A 22 -5.37 0.01 2.88
CA ILE A 22 -5.33 -1.13 3.80
C ILE A 22 -6.58 -1.08 4.66
N ILE A 23 -7.30 -2.20 4.74
CA ILE A 23 -8.57 -2.28 5.48
C ILE A 23 -8.45 -3.12 6.76
N SER A 24 -7.45 -3.99 6.83
CA SER A 24 -7.25 -4.87 7.98
C SER A 24 -5.78 -5.29 8.11
N HIS A 25 -5.42 -5.79 9.29
CA HIS A 25 -4.15 -6.48 9.52
C HIS A 25 -4.36 -7.68 10.44
N ARG A 26 -3.42 -8.63 10.39
CA ARG A 26 -3.34 -9.76 11.32
C ARG A 26 -1.90 -9.97 11.74
N GLY A 27 -1.70 -10.30 13.00
CA GLY A 27 -0.38 -10.50 13.59
C GLY A 27 0.23 -9.19 14.08
N ARG A 28 1.45 -9.30 14.62
CA ARG A 28 2.11 -8.22 15.37
C ARG A 28 3.40 -7.79 14.70
N GLY A 29 3.66 -6.49 14.73
CA GLY A 29 4.94 -5.95 14.28
C GLY A 29 5.27 -6.34 12.84
N ARG A 30 6.53 -6.70 12.60
CA ARG A 30 7.04 -7.08 11.27
C ARG A 30 6.53 -8.43 10.77
N GLY A 31 5.90 -9.24 11.64
CA GLY A 31 5.25 -10.49 11.28
C GLY A 31 3.79 -10.28 10.86
N ALA A 32 3.29 -9.04 10.85
CA ALA A 32 1.94 -8.75 10.45
C ALA A 32 1.74 -8.91 8.93
N ILE A 33 0.56 -9.38 8.57
CA ILE A 33 0.02 -9.37 7.21
C ILE A 33 -1.09 -8.33 7.12
N PHE A 34 -1.22 -7.70 5.97
CA PHE A 34 -2.15 -6.60 5.71
C PHE A 34 -3.13 -7.00 4.63
N GLU A 35 -4.40 -6.74 4.88
CA GLU A 35 -5.44 -6.87 3.87
C GLU A 35 -5.51 -5.57 3.08
N VAL A 36 -5.03 -5.65 1.85
CA VAL A 36 -4.99 -4.55 0.90
C VAL A 36 -6.23 -4.65 0.01
N GLU A 37 -7.00 -3.58 -0.04
CA GLU A 37 -8.07 -3.41 -1.02
C GLU A 37 -7.48 -2.75 -2.27
N TRP A 38 -7.68 -3.38 -3.42
CA TRP A 38 -7.23 -2.88 -4.71
C TRP A 38 -8.28 -1.97 -5.34
N ALA A 39 -7.87 -1.09 -6.25
CA ALA A 39 -8.76 -0.22 -7.01
C ALA A 39 -9.78 -1.02 -7.84
N SER A 40 -9.44 -2.25 -8.24
CA SER A 40 -10.35 -3.19 -8.91
C SER A 40 -11.45 -3.76 -7.98
N GLY A 41 -11.36 -3.52 -6.67
CA GLY A 41 -12.25 -4.09 -5.65
C GLY A 41 -11.82 -5.45 -5.11
N ASP A 42 -10.72 -6.02 -5.64
CA ASP A 42 -10.11 -7.22 -5.08
C ASP A 42 -9.51 -6.95 -3.69
N LYS A 43 -9.41 -8.00 -2.87
CA LYS A 43 -8.80 -7.92 -1.53
C LYS A 43 -7.79 -9.04 -1.39
N THR A 44 -6.55 -8.66 -1.12
CA THR A 44 -5.46 -9.63 -0.97
C THR A 44 -4.71 -9.38 0.32
N TRP A 45 -4.28 -10.47 0.97
CA TRP A 45 -3.40 -10.42 2.14
C TRP A 45 -1.95 -10.39 1.68
N VAL A 46 -1.21 -9.35 2.05
CA VAL A 46 0.21 -9.18 1.74
C VAL A 46 1.03 -9.08 3.02
N PRO A 47 2.25 -9.61 3.07
CA PRO A 47 3.11 -9.45 4.23
C PRO A 47 3.59 -8.01 4.38
N TYR A 48 4.02 -7.64 5.59
CA TYR A 48 4.60 -6.31 5.84
C TYR A 48 5.72 -5.92 4.86
N SER A 49 6.53 -6.89 4.42
CA SER A 49 7.58 -6.68 3.41
C SER A 49 7.05 -6.04 2.13
N ASP A 50 5.92 -6.52 1.62
CA ASP A 50 5.24 -5.96 0.45
C ASP A 50 4.41 -4.71 0.80
N ALA A 51 3.77 -4.70 1.99
CA ALA A 51 3.00 -3.54 2.45
C ALA A 51 3.84 -2.26 2.56
N GLN A 52 5.15 -2.38 2.85
CA GLN A 52 6.10 -1.26 2.87
C GLN A 52 6.28 -0.59 1.50
N SER A 53 5.95 -1.27 0.40
CA SER A 53 5.94 -0.64 -0.93
C SER A 53 4.75 0.30 -1.13
N TYR A 54 3.74 0.24 -0.25
CA TYR A 54 2.53 1.06 -0.29
C TYR A 54 2.48 2.02 0.92
N THR A 55 3.54 2.80 1.11
CA THR A 55 3.74 3.64 2.31
C THR A 55 2.56 4.57 2.61
N ALA A 56 1.94 5.17 1.59
CA ALA A 56 0.78 6.06 1.78
C ALA A 56 -0.41 5.31 2.39
N ALA A 57 -0.80 4.17 1.80
CA ALA A 57 -1.91 3.35 2.28
C ALA A 57 -1.62 2.74 3.67
N LEU A 58 -0.36 2.37 3.92
CA LEU A 58 0.08 1.88 5.21
C LEU A 58 0.03 2.98 6.28
N GLN A 59 0.50 4.19 5.95
CA GLN A 59 0.52 5.30 6.89
C GLN A 59 -0.90 5.75 7.25
N ASP A 60 -1.80 5.84 6.27
CA ASP A 60 -3.22 6.13 6.48
C ASP A 60 -3.86 5.12 7.43
N TYR A 61 -3.61 3.83 7.21
CA TYR A 61 -4.12 2.78 8.08
C TYR A 61 -3.57 2.83 9.51
N LEU A 62 -2.27 3.11 9.67
CA LEU A 62 -1.65 3.29 10.98
C LEU A 62 -2.21 4.52 11.71
N ASP A 63 -2.50 5.60 10.99
CA ASP A 63 -3.11 6.83 11.53
C ASP A 63 -4.54 6.56 12.03
N ILE A 64 -5.34 5.84 11.25
CA ILE A 64 -6.70 5.39 11.65
C ILE A 64 -6.65 4.55 12.93
N LEU A 65 -5.63 3.70 13.08
CA LEU A 65 -5.42 2.90 14.29
C LEU A 65 -4.77 3.68 15.45
N GLY A 66 -4.34 4.93 15.23
CA GLY A 66 -3.65 5.75 16.23
C GLY A 66 -2.26 5.23 16.60
N VAL A 67 -1.64 4.40 15.76
CA VAL A 67 -0.31 3.84 15.99
C VAL A 67 0.73 4.57 15.15
N LYS A 68 1.92 4.81 15.71
CA LYS A 68 2.99 5.51 14.99
C LYS A 68 3.90 4.56 14.22
N ALA A 69 3.89 3.29 14.58
CA ALA A 69 4.76 2.29 13.99
C ALA A 69 4.10 0.92 13.97
N ILE A 70 4.46 0.14 12.95
CA ILE A 70 4.12 -1.28 12.79
C ILE A 70 4.35 -2.09 14.07
N SER A 71 5.40 -1.80 14.83
CA SER A 71 5.77 -2.49 16.08
C SER A 71 4.74 -2.34 17.20
N GLN A 72 3.83 -1.36 17.09
CA GLN A 72 2.76 -1.11 18.06
C GLN A 72 1.45 -1.79 17.67
N LEU A 73 1.40 -2.51 16.54
CA LEU A 73 0.22 -3.27 16.15
C LEU A 73 -0.05 -4.42 17.14
N PRO A 74 -1.30 -4.54 17.63
CA PRO A 74 -1.69 -5.46 18.70
C PRO A 74 -1.83 -6.94 18.29
#